data_AF-A0A947DFT5-F1
#
_entry.id   AF-A0A947DFT5-F1
#
_cell.length_a   1.000
_cell.length_b   1.000
_cell.length_c   1.000
_cell.angle_alpha   90.00
_cell.angle_beta   90.00
_cell.angle_gamma   90.00
#
_symmetry.space_group_name_H-M   'P 1'
#
loop_
_entity.id
_entity.type
_entity.pdbx_description
1 polymer ?
#
loop_
_entity_poly.entity_id
_entity_poly.type
_entity_poly.pdbx_seq_one_letter_code
_entity_poly.pdbx_strand_id
1 'polypeptide(L)' 'MMPIELREKGYQALMASLGPINAIRFLQLADWGTGNYTAERHQWLGSASRESFWQDIQRIRARKNVQQQSET' A
#
# COMPACT_ATOMS: atom_id res chain seq x y z
N MET A 1 -3.65 -8.91 -7.96
CA MET A 1 -4.87 -8.93 -7.14
C MET A 1 -5.26 -7.49 -6.89
N MET A 2 -6.46 -7.11 -7.32
CA MET A 2 -7.00 -5.77 -7.08
C MET A 2 -7.31 -5.59 -5.58
N PRO A 3 -7.28 -4.35 -5.05
CA PRO A 3 -7.55 -4.11 -3.63
C PRO A 3 -8.89 -4.68 -3.14
N ILE A 4 -9.89 -4.73 -4.03
CA ILE A 4 -11.20 -5.33 -3.77
C ILE A 4 -11.09 -6.84 -3.50
N GLU A 5 -10.39 -7.57 -4.38
CA GLU A 5 -10.20 -9.02 -4.29
C GLU A 5 -9.37 -9.40 -3.06
N LEU A 6 -8.39 -8.57 -2.70
CA LEU A 6 -7.58 -8.77 -1.50
C LEU A 6 -8.42 -8.66 -0.23
N ARG A 7 -9.30 -7.64 -0.18
CA ARG A 7 -10.19 -7.42 0.95
C ARG A 7 -11.20 -8.56 1.10
N GLU A 8 -11.79 -9.02 0.00
CA GLU A 8 -12.72 -10.14 0.01
C GLU A 8 -12.08 -11.43 0.52
N LYS A 9 -10.87 -11.76 0.03
CA LYS A 9 -10.11 -12.92 0.52
C LYS A 9 -9.76 -12.80 2.01
N GLY A 10 -9.39 -11.61 2.48
CA GLY A 10 -9.13 -11.36 3.89
C GLY A 10 -10.35 -11.61 4.78
N TYR A 11 -11.53 -11.12 4.36
CA TYR A 11 -12.76 -11.38 5.10
C TYR A 11 -13.15 -12.85 5.11
N GLN A 12 -13.01 -13.54 3.97
CA GLN A 12 -13.29 -14.98 3.90
C GLN A 12 -12.38 -15.77 4.85
N ALA A 13 -11.09 -15.45 4.90
CA ALA A 13 -10.15 -16.11 5.81
C ALA A 13 -10.49 -15.87 7.30
N LEU A 14 -10.87 -14.63 7.65
CA LEU A 14 -11.30 -14.28 9.01
C LEU A 14 -12.58 -15.01 9.41
N MET A 15 -13.58 -15.02 8.52
CA MET A 15 -14.85 -15.72 8.78
C MET A 15 -14.66 -17.23 8.92
N ALA A 16 -13.83 -17.84 8.07
CA ALA A 16 -13.54 -19.27 8.13
C ALA A 16 -12.83 -19.68 9.43
N SER A 17 -11.95 -18.81 9.94
CA SER A 17 -11.13 -19.12 11.12
C SER A 17 -11.84 -18.82 12.45
N LEU A 18 -12.61 -17.73 12.50
CA LEU A 18 -13.15 -17.20 13.76
C LEU A 18 -14.68 -17.36 13.88
N GLY A 19 -15.35 -17.61 12.75
CA GLY A 19 -16.80 -17.44 12.65
C GLY A 19 -17.22 -15.97 12.57
N PRO A 20 -18.45 -15.68 12.13
CA PRO A 20 -18.89 -14.33 11.80
C PRO A 20 -18.87 -13.37 13.00
N ILE A 21 -19.30 -13.84 14.19
CA ILE A 21 -19.38 -13.01 15.40
C ILE A 21 -17.97 -12.58 15.86
N ASN A 22 -17.02 -13.51 15.93
CA ASN A 22 -15.68 -13.21 16.39
C ASN A 22 -14.85 -12.48 15.33
N ALA A 23 -15.12 -12.70 14.03
CA ALA A 23 -14.52 -11.92 12.96
C ALA A 23 -14.92 -10.43 13.04
N ILE A 24 -16.19 -10.14 13.30
CA ILE A 24 -16.66 -8.75 13.51
C ILE A 24 -16.01 -8.15 14.76
N ARG A 25 -15.99 -8.86 15.89
CA ARG A 25 -15.32 -8.40 17.11
C ARG A 25 -13.83 -8.16 16.89
N PHE A 26 -13.14 -9.04 16.17
CA PHE A 26 -11.74 -8.87 15.81
C PHE A 26 -11.51 -7.58 15.03
N LEU A 27 -12.35 -7.29 14.02
CA LEU A 27 -12.24 -6.05 13.25
C LEU A 27 -12.57 -4.79 14.08
N GLN A 28 -13.45 -4.91 15.07
CA GLN A 28 -13.77 -3.82 16.01
C GLN A 28 -12.65 -3.56 17.01
N LEU A 29 -11.95 -4.62 17.44
CA LEU A 29 -10.79 -4.55 18.32
C LEU A 29 -9.50 -4.19 17.59
N ALA A 30 -9.45 -4.45 16.28
CA ALA A 30 -8.38 -3.98 15.41
C ALA A 30 -8.41 -2.45 15.44
N ASP A 31 -7.46 -1.90 16.18
CA ASP A 31 -7.36 -0.46 16.38
C ASP A 31 -7.26 0.23 15.02
N TRP A 32 -7.86 1.41 14.91
CA TRP A 32 -7.70 2.23 13.71
C TRP A 32 -6.24 2.65 13.75
N GLY A 33 -5.41 2.01 12.92
CA GLY A 33 -3.95 2.04 13.04
C GLY A 33 -3.42 3.38 13.51
N THR A 34 -2.46 3.35 14.44
CA THR A 34 -1.95 4.56 15.08
C THR A 34 -1.27 5.49 14.07
N GLY A 35 -1.44 6.79 14.26
CA GLY A 35 -0.76 7.81 13.46
C GLY A 35 -1.75 8.75 12.77
N ASN A 36 -1.34 9.99 12.58
CA ASN A 36 -2.13 10.99 11.87
C ASN A 36 -1.51 11.19 10.49
N TYR A 37 -1.91 10.39 9.50
CA TYR A 37 -1.36 10.49 8.15
C TYR A 37 -1.42 11.93 7.60
N THR A 38 -2.50 12.67 7.86
CA THR A 38 -2.62 14.06 7.43
C THR A 38 -1.56 14.95 8.06
N ALA A 39 -1.33 14.81 9.36
CA ALA A 39 -0.31 15.57 10.07
C ALA A 39 1.12 15.10 9.73
N GLU A 40 1.35 13.80 9.65
CA GLU A 40 2.68 13.18 9.47
C GLU A 40 3.12 13.11 8.00
N ARG A 41 2.22 13.37 7.04
CA ARG A 41 2.47 13.31 5.59
C ARG A 41 3.79 13.97 5.19
N HIS A 42 4.07 15.14 5.75
CA HIS A 42 5.22 15.96 5.38
C HIS A 42 6.56 15.31 5.74
N GLN A 43 6.61 14.42 6.74
CA GLN A 43 7.83 13.73 7.17
C GLN A 43 8.32 12.74 6.11
N TRP A 44 7.40 12.15 5.35
CA TRP A 44 7.69 11.10 4.38
C TRP A 44 7.69 11.60 2.94
N LEU A 45 6.74 12.47 2.60
CA LEU A 45 6.52 12.93 1.22
C LEU A 45 7.11 14.31 0.91
N GLY A 46 7.50 15.08 1.93
CA GLY A 46 8.07 16.42 1.75
C GLY A 46 7.21 17.31 0.85
N SER A 47 7.86 18.04 -0.07
CA SER A 47 7.26 18.92 -1.08
C SER A 47 7.10 18.24 -2.46
N ALA A 48 6.86 16.93 -2.49
CA ALA A 48 6.67 16.21 -3.75
C ALA A 48 5.52 16.83 -4.59
N SER A 49 5.89 17.48 -5.69
CA SER A 49 4.95 17.96 -6.69
C SER A 49 4.63 16.85 -7.69
N ARG A 50 3.51 16.99 -8.39
CA ARG A 50 3.14 16.09 -9.49
C ARG A 50 4.25 16.01 -10.53
N GLU A 51 4.89 17.12 -10.83
CA GLU A 51 5.99 17.24 -11.79
C GLU A 51 7.21 16.44 -11.31
N SER A 52 7.62 16.60 -10.05
CA SER A 52 8.75 15.86 -9.47
C SER A 52 8.51 14.35 -9.47
N PHE A 53 7.27 13.93 -9.18
CA PHE A 53 6.87 12.53 -9.22
C PHE A 53 6.99 11.94 -10.64
N TRP A 54 6.55 12.67 -11.67
CA TRP A 54 6.70 12.21 -13.05
C TRP A 54 8.16 12.08 -13.47
N GLN A 55 9.01 13.03 -13.07
CA GLN A 55 10.45 12.96 -13.34
C GLN A 55 11.09 11.73 -12.70
N ASP A 56 10.70 11.39 -11.47
CA ASP A 56 11.18 10.20 -10.79
C ASP A 56 10.76 8.91 -11.51
N ILE A 57 9.52 8.82 -11.99
CA ILE A 57 9.06 7.68 -12.81
C ILE A 57 9.93 7.52 -14.07
N GLN A 58 10.19 8.60 -14.80
CA GLN A 58 11.01 8.54 -16.01
C GLN A 58 12.44 8.10 -15.69
N ARG A 59 13.02 8.61 -14.60
CA ARG A 59 14.37 8.23 -14.14
C ARG A 59 14.45 6.74 -13.79
N ILE A 60 13.46 6.21 -13.07
CA ILE A 60 13.40 4.78 -12.70
C ILE A 60 13.32 3.91 -13.95
N ARG A 61 12.50 4.28 -14.93
CA ARG A 61 12.38 3.57 -16.21
C ARG A 61 13.68 3.60 -17.01
N ALA A 62 14.33 4.76 -17.11
CA ALA A 62 15.60 4.90 -17.80
C ALA A 62 16.71 4.04 -17.17
N ARG A 63 16.80 4.00 -15.83
CA ARG A 63 17.77 3.15 -15.11
C ARG A 63 17.58 1.66 -15.39
N LYS A 64 16.33 1.18 -15.41
CA LYS A 64 16.02 -0.21 -15.77
C LYS A 64 16.49 -0.58 -17.18
N ASN A 65 16.32 0.34 -18.13
CA ASN A 65 16.74 0.11 -19.51
C ASN A 65 18.28 0.05 -19.65
N VAL A 66 19.01 0.89 -18.91
CA VAL A 66 20.48 0.89 -18.90
C VAL A 66 21.04 -0.38 -18.27
N GLN A 67 20.45 -0.86 -17.17
CA GLN A 67 20.87 -2.13 -16.54
C GLN A 67 20.63 -3.34 -17.45
N GLN A 68 19.51 -3.40 -18.16
CA GLN A 68 19.23 -4.49 -19.10
C GLN A 68 20.19 -4.51 -20.30
N GLN A 69 20.65 -3.34 -20.76
CA GLN A 69 21.62 -3.23 -21.86
C GLN A 69 23.06 -3.54 -21.41
N SER A 70 23.36 -3.50 -20.11
CA SER A 70 24.70 -3.79 -19.58
C SER A 70 24.90 -5.29 -19.27
N GLU A 71 23.81 -6.06 -19.24
CA GLU A 71 23.79 -7.50 -18.95
C GLU A 71 23.66 -8.37 -20.21
N THR A 72 23.63 -7.76 -21.40
CA THR A 72 23.56 -8.43 -22.72
C THR A 72 24.83 -8.16 -23.51
#